data_AF-A0A524EV97-F1
#
_entry.id   AF-A0A524EV97-F1
#
_cell.length_a   1.000
_cell.length_b   1.000
_cell.length_c   1.000
_cell.angle_alpha   90.00
_cell.angle_beta   90.00
_cell.angle_gamma   90.00
#
_symmetry.space_group_name_H-M   'P 1'
#
loop_
_entity.id
_entity.type
_entity.pdbx_description
1 polymer ?
#
loop_
_entity_poly.entity_id
_entity_poly.type
_entity_poly.pdbx_seq_one_letter_code
_entity_poly.pdbx_strand_id
1 'polypeptide(L)'
;MSKKSYKFEKLKDSETLSTTTYPHKHCPVCNRMVDPAEEYCSEECQDLVKKKDKKGKLRMWIMIGVAVIAMAVVLVLSLVL
;
A
#
# COMPACT_ATOMS: atom_id res chain seq x y z
N MET A 1 -9.25 -37.98 -34.17
CA MET A 1 -9.81 -37.92 -32.80
C MET A 1 -8.75 -38.38 -31.80
N SER A 2 -8.72 -37.75 -30.63
CA SER A 2 -8.05 -38.16 -29.37
C SER A 2 -6.52 -38.14 -29.29
N LYS A 3 -5.90 -37.64 -28.22
CA LYS A 3 -6.27 -36.77 -27.10
C LYS A 3 -4.90 -36.41 -26.50
N LYS A 4 -4.42 -35.17 -26.65
CA LYS A 4 -3.16 -34.73 -26.05
C LYS A 4 -3.46 -34.30 -24.61
N SER A 5 -3.13 -35.17 -23.66
CA SER A 5 -3.22 -34.90 -22.23
C SER A 5 -1.87 -34.35 -21.78
N TYR A 6 -1.78 -33.03 -21.63
CA TYR A 6 -0.64 -32.41 -20.97
C TYR A 6 -1.01 -32.13 -19.53
N LYS A 7 -0.21 -32.71 -18.65
CA LYS A 7 -0.32 -32.69 -17.20
C LYS A 7 -0.11 -31.25 -16.70
N PHE A 8 -1.15 -30.66 -16.12
CA PHE A 8 -1.09 -29.37 -15.42
C PHE A 8 -0.38 -29.58 -14.08
N GLU A 9 0.95 -29.42 -14.07
CA GLU A 9 1.73 -29.49 -12.83
C GLU A 9 1.93 -28.06 -12.30
N LYS A 10 1.06 -27.73 -11.34
CA LYS A 10 1.14 -26.69 -10.29
C LYS A 10 1.94 -25.42 -10.60
N LEU A 11 1.16 -24.34 -10.79
CA LEU A 11 1.52 -22.98 -10.34
C LEU A 11 1.85 -23.06 -8.84
N LYS A 12 3.14 -23.08 -8.53
CA LYS A 12 3.69 -22.95 -7.19
C LYS A 12 4.53 -21.68 -7.22
N ASP A 13 3.85 -20.59 -6.89
CA ASP A 13 4.24 -19.62 -5.88
C ASP A 13 5.72 -19.66 -5.48
N SER A 14 6.30 -18.46 -5.49
CA SER A 14 7.57 -18.07 -4.89
C SER A 14 8.84 -18.53 -5.60
N GLU A 15 9.67 -17.54 -5.91
CA GLU A 15 11.06 -17.64 -6.31
C GLU A 15 11.39 -18.14 -7.73
N THR A 16 11.93 -17.19 -8.50
CA THR A 16 12.96 -17.42 -9.53
C THR A 16 12.54 -17.96 -10.90
N LEU A 17 11.98 -17.09 -11.76
CA LEU A 17 12.42 -16.95 -13.15
C LEU A 17 11.70 -15.77 -13.80
N SER A 18 12.40 -14.69 -14.14
CA SER A 18 11.86 -13.79 -15.16
C SER A 18 13.02 -13.23 -15.98
N THR A 19 13.11 -13.71 -17.22
CA THR A 19 13.26 -12.89 -18.43
C THR A 19 13.60 -11.43 -18.12
N THR A 20 14.73 -10.92 -18.61
CA THR A 20 15.03 -9.48 -18.67
C THR A 20 13.78 -8.72 -19.10
N THR A 21 13.04 -8.22 -18.11
CA THR A 21 11.84 -7.43 -18.29
C THR A 21 12.31 -6.07 -17.86
N TYR A 22 12.51 -5.19 -18.84
CA TYR A 22 12.93 -3.81 -18.59
C TYR A 22 12.11 -3.23 -17.42
N PRO A 23 12.74 -2.59 -16.41
CA PRO A 23 12.02 -2.07 -15.26
C PRO A 23 11.04 -1.01 -15.76
N HIS A 24 9.76 -1.36 -15.75
CA HIS A 24 8.68 -0.46 -16.14
C HIS A 24 7.90 -0.09 -14.88
N LYS A 25 7.65 1.22 -14.72
CA LYS A 25 6.85 1.74 -13.61
C LYS A 25 5.37 1.72 -14.00
N HIS A 26 4.53 1.36 -13.05
CA HIS A 26 3.07 1.47 -13.15
C HIS A 26 2.56 2.47 -12.11
N CYS A 27 1.55 3.24 -12.48
CA CYS A 27 0.89 4.17 -11.58
C CYS A 27 0.20 3.39 -10.45
N PRO A 28 0.47 3.71 -9.16
CA PRO A 28 -0.12 2.97 -8.03
C PRO A 28 -1.63 3.17 -7.87
N VAL A 29 -2.24 4.10 -8.62
CA VAL A 29 -3.67 4.43 -8.56
C VAL A 29 -4.49 3.72 -9.63
N CYS A 30 -3.99 3.71 -10.87
CA CYS A 30 -4.73 3.23 -12.05
C CYS A 30 -3.98 2.18 -12.89
N ASN A 31 -2.77 1.79 -12.46
CA ASN A 31 -1.96 0.76 -13.10
C ASN A 31 -1.54 1.05 -14.56
N ARG A 32 -1.66 2.30 -15.03
CA ARG A 32 -1.13 2.74 -16.32
C ARG A 32 0.40 2.82 -16.27
N MET A 33 1.05 2.59 -17.41
CA MET A 33 2.51 2.72 -17.55
C MET A 33 2.93 4.18 -17.31
N VAL A 34 4.01 4.37 -16.54
CA VAL A 34 4.55 5.68 -16.19
C VAL A 34 6.01 5.73 -16.62
N ASP A 35 6.47 6.92 -17.04
CA ASP A 35 7.88 7.15 -17.33
C ASP A 35 8.74 6.80 -16.11
N PRO A 36 9.94 6.22 -16.26
CA PRO A 36 10.82 5.93 -15.13
C PRO A 36 11.16 7.17 -14.27
N ALA A 37 11.08 8.39 -14.80
CA ALA A 37 11.28 9.63 -14.04
C ALA A 37 10.05 10.02 -13.20
N GLU A 38 8.85 9.56 -13.54
CA GLU A 38 7.59 9.95 -12.92
C GLU A 38 7.02 8.83 -12.03
N GLU A 39 6.21 9.21 -11.04
CA GLU A 39 5.57 8.26 -10.10
C GLU A 39 4.08 8.02 -10.41
N TYR A 40 3.44 8.96 -11.13
CA TYR A 40 2.00 8.95 -11.40
C TYR A 40 1.75 9.25 -12.88
N CYS A 41 0.72 8.61 -13.45
CA CYS A 41 0.35 8.81 -14.86
C CYS A 41 -0.30 10.18 -15.15
N SER A 42 -0.82 10.87 -14.13
CA SER A 42 -1.44 12.19 -14.28
C SER A 42 -1.48 12.93 -12.94
N GLU A 43 -1.64 14.26 -12.99
CA GLU A 43 -1.83 15.10 -11.80
C GLU A 43 -3.06 14.66 -10.99
N GLU A 44 -4.12 14.18 -11.65
CA GLU A 44 -5.30 13.63 -10.98
C GLU A 44 -4.96 12.44 -10.08
N CYS A 45 -4.12 11.51 -10.56
CA CYS A 45 -3.68 10.35 -9.78
C CYS A 45 -2.84 10.79 -8.57
N GLN A 46 -1.97 11.78 -8.76
CA GLN A 46 -1.16 12.36 -7.68
C GLN A 46 -2.05 13.01 -6.62
N ASP A 47 -3.07 13.76 -7.03
CA ASP A 47 -4.00 14.43 -6.13
C ASP A 47 -4.88 13.46 -5.33
N LEU A 48 -5.26 12.34 -5.92
CA LEU A 48 -6.00 11.29 -5.21
C LEU A 48 -5.18 10.72 -4.06
N VAL A 49 -3.88 10.50 -4.25
CA VAL A 49 -2.98 10.04 -3.19
C VAL A 49 -2.73 11.14 -2.17
N LYS A 50 -2.40 12.37 -2.60
CA LYS A 50 -2.23 13.52 -1.70
C LYS A 50 -3.46 13.76 -0.81
N LYS A 51 -4.68 13.62 -1.36
CA LYS A 51 -5.93 13.75 -0.59
C LYS A 51 -6.12 12.61 0.42
N LYS A 52 -5.75 11.38 0.07
CA LYS A 52 -5.77 10.23 0.98
C LYS A 52 -4.74 10.40 2.10
N ASP A 53 -3.53 10.87 1.80
CA ASP A 53 -2.47 11.08 2.78
C ASP A 53 -2.82 12.18 3.79
N LYS A 54 -3.44 13.27 3.34
CA LYS A 54 -3.92 14.34 4.24
C LYS A 54 -4.92 13.80 5.26
N LYS A 55 -5.84 12.93 4.83
CA LYS A 55 -6.81 12.28 5.72
C LYS A 55 -6.15 11.25 6.65
N GLY A 56 -5.15 10.52 6.15
CA GLY A 56 -4.36 9.58 6.94
C GLY A 56 -3.60 10.26 8.06
N LYS A 57 -2.93 11.38 7.77
CA LYS A 57 -2.21 12.19 8.76
C LYS A 57 -3.15 12.68 9.85
N LEU A 58 -4.29 13.30 9.50
CA LEU A 58 -5.26 13.78 10.50
C LEU A 58 -5.73 12.66 11.44
N ARG A 59 -6.05 11.48 10.90
CA ARG A 59 -6.43 10.30 11.70
C ARG A 59 -5.32 9.88 12.65
N MET A 60 -4.07 9.85 12.19
CA MET A 60 -2.92 9.53 13.04
C MET A 60 -2.78 10.51 14.21
N TRP A 61 -2.88 11.81 13.96
CA TRP A 61 -2.82 12.85 15.00
C TRP A 61 -3.95 12.72 16.03
N ILE A 62 -5.17 12.40 15.60
CA ILE A 62 -6.30 12.16 16.50
C ILE A 62 -6.02 10.95 17.40
N MET A 63 -5.55 9.83 16.84
CA MET A 63 -5.25 8.62 17.62
C MET A 63 -4.15 8.88 18.66
N ILE A 64 -3.10 9.63 18.28
CA ILE A 64 -2.05 10.04 19.20
C ILE A 64 -2.62 10.92 20.32
N GLY A 65 -3.45 11.91 19.99
CA GLY A 65 -4.10 12.77 20.99
C GLY A 65 -4.95 11.98 21.98
N VAL A 66 -5.78 11.04 21.50
CA VAL A 66 -6.59 10.16 22.35
C VAL A 66 -5.71 9.29 23.26
N ALA A 67 -4.63 8.71 22.72
CA ALA A 67 -3.71 7.88 23.50
C ALA A 67 -3.01 8.67 24.62
N VAL A 68 -2.58 9.91 24.34
CA VAL A 68 -1.96 10.79 25.34
C VAL A 68 -2.94 11.16 26.44
N ILE A 69 -4.19 11.50 26.08
CA ILE A 69 -5.24 11.82 27.07
C ILE A 69 -5.55 10.60 27.93
N ALA A 70 -5.71 9.42 27.33
CA ALA A 70 -5.96 8.19 28.07
C ALA A 70 -4.81 7.87 29.04
N MET A 71 -3.56 8.02 28.61
CA MET A 71 -2.38 7.86 29.48
C MET A 71 -2.39 8.87 30.63
N ALA A 72 -2.69 10.14 30.38
CA ALA A 72 -2.77 11.16 31.42
C ALA A 72 -3.85 10.83 32.45
N VAL A 73 -5.02 10.36 32.01
CA VAL A 73 -6.11 9.94 32.91
C VAL A 73 -5.67 8.79 33.81
N VAL A 74 -5.04 7.76 33.25
CA VAL A 74 -4.53 6.63 34.04
C VAL A 74 -3.49 7.08 35.06
N LEU A 75 -2.56 7.96 34.65
CA LEU A 75 -1.54 8.50 35.56
C LEU A 75 -2.17 9.31 36.70
N VAL A 76 -3.11 10.20 36.41
CA VAL A 76 -3.81 10.99 37.44
C VAL A 76 -4.58 10.07 38.38
N LEU A 77 -5.32 9.08 37.86
CA LEU A 77 -6.01 8.11 38.69
C LEU A 77 -5.05 7.33 39.60
N SER A 78 -3.89 6.93 39.07
CA SER A 78 -2.86 6.21 39.86
C SER A 78 -2.16 7.06 40.92
N LEU A 79 -2.20 8.39 40.79
CA LEU A 79 -1.63 9.31 41.78
C LEU A 79 -2.65 9.67 42.88
N VAL A 80 -3.95 9.55 42.57
CA VAL A 80 -5.04 9.91 43.48
C VAL A 80 -5.53 8.71 44.30
N LEU A 81 -5.50 7.50 43.72
CA LEU A 81 -5.79 6.24 44.39
C LEU A 81 -4.56 5.69 45.13
#